data_AF-A0A8S3UNY3-F1
#
_entry.id   AF-A0A8S3UNY3-F1
#
_cell.length_a   1.000
_cell.length_b   1.000
_cell.length_c   1.000
_cell.angle_alpha   90.00
_cell.angle_beta   90.00
_cell.angle_gamma   90.00
#
_symmetry.space_group_name_H-M   'P 1'
#
loop_
_entity.id
_entity.type
_entity.pdbx_description
1 polymer ?
#
loop_
_entity_poly.entity_id
_entity_poly.type
_entity_poly.pdbx_seq_one_letter_code
_entity_poly.pdbx_strand_id
1 'polypeptide(L)'
;MSFKTKFCCRNFEPIGTSYKCKECELGYTSDGSKCEPCHSGTYGQKCGEQCNCHITEWCHHKLGCVPHEKGNIVSGTERNNVIIFMISIACIGIIVLIIWTVWRCRFKLLHFKKLKRRRKLIAGRSNLSHGLQIETKVEKEETDRHTTYAVIDERNMIMVEC
;
A
#
# COMPACT_ATOMS: atom_id res chain seq x y z
N MET A 1 -40.88 -28.89 -18.69
CA MET A 1 -39.65 -29.05 -17.87
C MET A 1 -40.05 -28.97 -16.40
N SER A 2 -39.99 -30.09 -15.67
CA SER A 2 -40.29 -30.12 -14.24
C SER A 2 -38.99 -29.81 -13.48
N PHE A 3 -38.89 -28.61 -12.92
CA PHE A 3 -37.75 -28.24 -12.07
C PHE A 3 -37.88 -29.02 -10.77
N LYS A 4 -37.14 -30.13 -10.62
CA LYS A 4 -36.98 -30.79 -9.32
C LYS A 4 -36.32 -29.78 -8.37
N THR A 5 -37.12 -29.14 -7.52
CA THR A 5 -36.62 -28.33 -6.42
C THR A 5 -35.87 -29.26 -5.47
N LYS A 6 -34.61 -28.92 -5.19
CA LYS A 6 -33.78 -29.66 -4.24
C LYS A 6 -34.29 -29.37 -2.84
N PHE A 7 -34.97 -30.34 -2.25
CA PHE A 7 -35.42 -30.27 -0.87
C PHE A 7 -34.41 -30.98 0.02
N CYS A 8 -33.95 -30.29 1.06
CA CYS A 8 -33.23 -30.89 2.18
C CYS A 8 -34.23 -31.32 3.27
N CYS A 9 -33.80 -32.18 4.19
CA CYS A 9 -34.62 -32.51 5.37
C CYS A 9 -34.82 -31.29 6.27
N ARG A 10 -35.81 -31.35 7.17
CA ARG A 10 -36.06 -30.29 8.15
C ARG A 10 -34.79 -29.96 8.94
N ASN A 11 -34.52 -28.67 9.11
CA ASN A 11 -33.32 -28.08 9.72
C ASN A 11 -32.04 -28.14 8.87
N PHE A 12 -32.15 -28.40 7.58
CA PHE A 12 -31.03 -28.33 6.67
C PHE A 12 -31.34 -27.46 5.46
N GLU A 13 -30.34 -26.74 4.96
CA GLU A 13 -30.42 -25.94 3.74
C GLU A 13 -29.47 -26.44 2.66
N PRO A 14 -29.82 -26.30 1.36
CA PRO A 14 -28.97 -26.72 0.26
C PRO A 14 -27.74 -25.82 0.12
N ILE A 15 -26.57 -26.45 -0.03
CA ILE A 15 -25.31 -25.71 -0.26
C ILE A 15 -25.12 -25.47 -1.75
N GLY A 16 -25.54 -24.30 -2.23
CA GLY A 16 -25.37 -23.87 -3.63
C GLY A 16 -26.08 -24.81 -4.63
N THR A 17 -25.41 -25.16 -5.72
CA THR A 17 -25.94 -26.10 -6.74
C THR A 17 -25.60 -27.57 -6.44
N SER A 18 -25.04 -27.88 -5.29
CA SER A 18 -24.73 -29.27 -4.93
C SER A 18 -25.99 -30.03 -4.46
N TYR A 19 -25.88 -31.35 -4.23
CA TYR A 19 -26.89 -32.15 -3.53
C TYR A 19 -26.55 -32.29 -2.03
N LYS A 20 -25.69 -31.41 -1.49
CA LYS A 20 -25.30 -31.42 -0.08
C LYS A 20 -26.21 -30.49 0.72
N CYS A 21 -26.58 -30.95 1.90
CA CYS A 21 -27.39 -30.22 2.86
C CYS A 21 -26.50 -29.82 4.05
N LYS A 22 -26.57 -28.56 4.48
CA LYS A 22 -25.91 -28.03 5.69
C LYS A 22 -26.94 -27.90 6.80
N GLU A 23 -26.59 -28.30 8.02
CA GLU A 23 -27.45 -28.05 9.17
C GLU A 23 -27.55 -26.54 9.46
N CYS A 24 -28.75 -26.08 9.81
CA CYS A 24 -28.97 -24.70 10.21
C CYS A 24 -28.20 -24.35 11.48
N GLU A 25 -27.72 -23.10 11.54
CA GLU A 25 -27.04 -22.58 12.72
C GLU A 25 -28.02 -22.43 13.91
N LEU A 26 -27.47 -22.31 15.12
CA LEU A 26 -28.26 -22.05 16.33
C LEU A 26 -29.17 -20.84 16.12
N GLY A 27 -30.43 -20.98 16.52
CA GLY A 27 -31.47 -19.99 16.34
C GLY A 27 -32.07 -19.92 14.94
N TYR A 28 -31.79 -20.90 14.08
CA TYR A 28 -32.44 -21.05 12.78
C TYR A 28 -33.07 -22.44 12.63
N THR A 29 -34.13 -22.50 11.83
CA THR A 29 -34.82 -23.72 11.40
C THR A 29 -35.11 -23.64 9.91
N SER A 30 -35.37 -24.77 9.26
CA SER A 30 -35.73 -24.81 7.85
C SER A 30 -36.73 -25.91 7.58
N ASP A 31 -37.71 -25.66 6.72
CA ASP A 31 -38.57 -26.70 6.15
C ASP A 31 -37.98 -27.32 4.86
N GLY A 32 -36.66 -27.20 4.66
CA GLY A 32 -35.92 -27.87 3.60
C GLY A 32 -35.52 -27.00 2.41
N SER A 33 -35.76 -25.68 2.49
CA SER A 33 -35.44 -24.70 1.45
C SER A 33 -34.32 -23.74 1.88
N LYS A 34 -34.51 -23.02 2.98
CA LYS A 34 -33.56 -22.05 3.54
C LYS A 34 -33.65 -22.02 5.06
N CYS A 35 -32.54 -21.79 5.74
CA CYS A 35 -32.56 -21.55 7.18
C CYS A 35 -33.16 -20.17 7.49
N GLU A 36 -34.26 -20.16 8.24
CA GLU A 36 -34.99 -19.00 8.72
C GLU A 36 -34.85 -18.87 10.23
N PRO A 37 -34.83 -17.65 10.79
CA PRO A 37 -34.70 -17.47 12.22
C PRO A 37 -35.89 -18.11 12.95
N CYS A 38 -35.65 -18.59 14.17
CA CYS A 38 -36.72 -19.13 15.00
C CYS A 38 -37.88 -18.15 15.16
N HIS A 39 -39.10 -18.70 15.20
CA HIS A 39 -40.30 -17.93 15.45
C HIS A 39 -40.23 -17.27 16.83
N SER A 40 -40.89 -16.13 16.98
CA SER A 40 -40.97 -15.39 18.24
C SER A 40 -41.34 -16.31 19.40
N GLY A 41 -40.56 -16.25 20.48
CA GLY A 41 -40.75 -17.09 21.66
C GLY A 41 -39.96 -18.41 21.65
N THR A 42 -39.17 -18.69 20.61
CA THR A 42 -38.30 -19.88 20.57
C THR A 42 -36.85 -19.54 20.22
N TYR A 43 -35.92 -20.35 20.69
CA TYR A 43 -34.48 -20.19 20.45
C TYR A 43 -33.74 -21.53 20.44
N GLY A 44 -32.42 -21.47 20.24
CA GLY A 44 -31.53 -22.64 20.36
C GLY A 44 -31.45 -23.50 19.10
N GLN A 45 -30.96 -24.74 19.25
CA GLN A 45 -30.83 -25.66 18.12
C GLN A 45 -32.23 -26.09 17.63
N LYS A 46 -32.51 -25.90 16.33
CA LYS A 46 -33.79 -26.26 15.71
C LYS A 46 -35.02 -25.62 16.35
N CYS A 47 -34.83 -24.48 17.04
CA CYS A 47 -35.88 -23.77 17.76
C CYS A 47 -36.58 -24.62 18.83
N GLY A 48 -35.85 -25.55 19.45
CA GLY A 48 -36.40 -26.48 20.44
C GLY A 48 -36.63 -25.88 21.82
N GLU A 49 -36.04 -24.71 22.12
CA GLU A 49 -36.14 -24.07 23.42
C GLU A 49 -37.18 -22.95 23.41
N GLN A 50 -37.98 -22.83 24.48
CA GLN A 50 -38.96 -21.77 24.64
C GLN A 50 -38.38 -20.63 25.49
N CYS A 51 -38.61 -19.40 25.04
CA CYS A 51 -38.26 -18.20 25.79
C CYS A 51 -39.25 -17.94 26.92
N ASN A 52 -38.76 -17.95 28.16
CA ASN A 52 -39.50 -17.54 29.34
C ASN A 52 -38.88 -16.25 29.93
N CYS A 53 -38.91 -15.19 29.13
CA CYS A 53 -38.18 -13.96 29.44
C CYS A 53 -38.97 -13.05 30.37
N HIS A 54 -38.26 -12.27 31.19
CA HIS A 54 -38.88 -11.23 32.00
C HIS A 54 -39.42 -10.09 31.10
N ILE A 55 -40.34 -9.25 31.61
CA ILE A 55 -40.92 -8.12 30.84
C ILE A 55 -39.86 -7.09 30.37
N THR A 56 -38.67 -7.12 30.97
CA THR A 56 -37.53 -6.26 30.64
C THR A 56 -36.55 -6.90 29.67
N GLU A 57 -36.89 -8.06 29.12
CA GLU A 57 -36.05 -8.85 28.24
C GLU A 57 -36.80 -9.13 26.93
N TRP A 58 -36.06 -9.42 25.87
CA TRP A 58 -36.63 -9.87 24.61
C TRP A 58 -36.05 -11.22 24.22
N CYS A 59 -36.84 -12.01 23.49
CA CYS A 59 -36.44 -13.34 23.06
C CYS A 59 -35.62 -13.24 21.76
N HIS A 60 -34.30 -13.39 21.87
CA HIS A 60 -33.39 -13.45 20.74
C HIS A 60 -33.27 -14.89 20.23
N HIS A 61 -33.60 -15.12 18.96
CA HIS A 61 -33.64 -16.45 18.35
C HIS A 61 -32.37 -17.32 18.58
N LYS A 62 -31.17 -16.72 18.67
CA LYS A 62 -29.93 -17.45 19.02
C LYS A 62 -29.63 -17.60 20.51
N LEU A 63 -29.94 -16.58 21.32
CA LEU A 63 -29.40 -16.40 22.67
C LEU A 63 -30.44 -16.67 23.76
N GLY A 64 -31.72 -16.81 23.39
CA GLY A 64 -32.82 -16.87 24.34
C GLY A 64 -33.14 -15.50 24.89
N CYS A 65 -33.34 -15.41 26.20
CA CYS A 65 -33.69 -14.15 26.86
C CYS A 65 -32.48 -13.24 26.99
N VAL A 66 -32.55 -12.10 26.32
CA VAL A 66 -31.55 -11.05 26.39
C VAL A 66 -32.20 -9.79 26.95
N PRO A 67 -31.49 -9.00 27.78
CA PRO A 67 -32.01 -7.73 28.27
C PRO A 67 -32.50 -6.88 27.10
N HIS A 68 -33.63 -6.18 27.27
CA HIS A 68 -33.88 -4.97 26.50
C HIS A 68 -32.79 -4.00 26.95
N GLU A 69 -31.62 -4.08 26.31
CA GLU A 69 -30.67 -3.00 26.38
C GLU A 69 -31.44 -1.78 25.87
N LYS A 70 -31.84 -0.92 26.79
CA LYS A 70 -32.36 0.41 26.50
C LYS A 70 -31.20 1.16 25.85
N GLY A 71 -30.95 0.89 24.56
CA GLY A 71 -29.80 1.34 23.77
C GLY A 71 -28.75 1.98 24.65
N ASN A 72 -28.03 1.16 25.43
CA ASN A 72 -27.07 1.71 26.36
C ASN A 72 -26.14 2.58 25.52
N ILE A 73 -26.03 3.84 25.92
CA ILE A 73 -25.33 4.93 25.26
C ILE A 73 -23.82 4.66 25.36
N VAL A 74 -23.39 3.50 24.85
CA VAL A 74 -22.01 3.01 24.75
C VAL A 74 -21.65 2.97 23.26
N SER A 75 -21.96 4.08 22.59
CA SER A 75 -21.64 4.29 21.18
C SER A 75 -21.37 5.75 20.82
N GLY A 76 -21.47 6.67 21.79
CA GLY A 76 -21.05 8.07 21.60
C GLY A 76 -19.55 8.24 21.85
N THR A 77 -19.06 7.74 22.98
CA THR A 77 -17.69 8.03 23.43
C THR A 77 -16.62 7.27 22.64
N GLU A 78 -16.85 5.99 22.30
CA GLU A 78 -15.86 5.22 21.52
C GLU A 78 -15.80 5.65 20.04
N ARG A 79 -16.93 6.00 19.42
CA ARG A 79 -16.92 6.54 18.05
C ARG A 79 -16.16 7.86 17.96
N ASN A 80 -16.33 8.73 18.95
CA ASN A 80 -15.61 10.00 19.00
C ASN A 80 -14.10 9.78 19.14
N ASN A 81 -13.68 8.81 19.95
CA ASN A 81 -12.27 8.47 20.09
C ASN A 81 -11.68 7.94 18.78
N VAL A 82 -12.38 7.04 18.08
CA VAL A 82 -11.92 6.52 16.77
C VAL A 82 -11.76 7.65 15.74
N ILE A 83 -12.73 8.57 15.67
CA ILE A 83 -12.66 9.71 14.74
C ILE A 83 -11.47 10.63 15.10
N ILE A 84 -11.27 10.94 16.38
CA ILE A 84 -10.14 11.76 16.84
C ILE A 84 -8.79 11.10 16.50
N PHE A 85 -8.67 9.78 16.69
CA PHE A 85 -7.47 9.03 16.31
C PHE A 85 -7.18 9.14 14.81
N MET A 86 -8.21 8.98 13.96
CA MET A 86 -8.05 9.09 12.50
C MET A 86 -7.57 10.48 12.06
N ILE A 87 -8.13 11.55 12.65
CA ILE A 87 -7.69 12.93 12.37
C ILE A 87 -6.24 13.14 12.82
N SER A 88 -5.87 12.65 14.01
CA SER A 88 -4.52 12.82 14.54
C SER A 88 -3.44 12.18 13.66
N ILE A 89 -3.70 10.96 13.14
CA ILE A 89 -2.77 10.25 12.25
C ILE A 89 -2.61 11.02 10.93
N ALA A 90 -3.71 11.53 10.37
CA ALA A 90 -3.66 12.34 9.15
C ALA A 90 -2.81 13.61 9.34
N CYS A 91 -2.98 14.32 10.45
CA CYS A 91 -2.18 15.51 10.76
C CYS A 91 -0.68 15.19 10.91
N ILE A 92 -0.33 14.11 11.60
CA ILE A 92 1.07 13.67 11.77
C ILE A 92 1.69 13.35 10.41
N GLY A 93 0.96 12.66 9.52
CA GLY A 93 1.42 12.36 8.17
C GLY A 93 1.78 13.61 7.35
N ILE A 94 0.94 14.65 7.41
CA ILE A 94 1.17 15.92 6.70
C ILE A 94 2.43 16.62 7.24
N ILE A 95 2.61 16.66 8.56
CA ILE A 95 3.78 17.28 9.19
C ILE A 95 5.08 16.57 8.73
N VAL A 96 5.08 15.23 8.71
CA VAL A 96 6.23 14.45 8.24
C VAL A 96 6.55 14.75 6.78
N LEU A 97 5.55 14.89 5.91
CA LEU A 97 5.75 15.26 4.51
C LEU A 97 6.36 16.68 4.37
N ILE A 98 5.90 17.65 5.16
CA ILE A 98 6.47 19.01 5.14
C ILE A 98 7.94 18.97 5.58
N ILE A 99 8.27 18.29 6.68
CA ILE A 99 9.64 18.17 7.16
C ILE A 99 10.52 17.50 6.09
N TRP A 100 10.03 16.42 5.47
CA TRP A 100 10.73 15.71 4.40
C TRP A 100 11.03 16.62 3.21
N THR A 101 10.04 17.39 2.74
CA THR A 101 10.23 18.30 1.60
C THR A 101 11.22 19.42 1.91
N VAL A 102 11.15 20.03 3.10
CA VAL A 102 12.11 21.06 3.54
C VAL A 102 13.52 20.49 3.62
N TRP A 103 13.67 19.28 4.19
CA TRP A 103 14.97 18.62 4.31
C TRP A 103 15.56 18.28 2.93
N ARG A 104 14.74 17.76 2.02
CA ARG A 104 15.12 17.48 0.64
C ARG A 104 15.54 18.75 -0.11
N CYS A 105 14.83 19.86 0.10
CA CYS A 105 15.19 21.17 -0.47
C CYS A 105 16.52 21.69 0.08
N ARG A 106 16.71 21.66 1.41
CA ARG A 106 17.98 22.03 2.07
C ARG A 106 19.14 21.20 1.54
N PHE A 107 18.95 19.89 1.41
CA PHE A 107 19.96 18.98 0.89
C PHE A 107 20.35 19.30 -0.56
N LYS A 108 19.36 19.53 -1.44
CA LYS A 108 19.62 19.96 -2.83
C LYS A 108 20.38 21.29 -2.89
N LEU A 109 20.05 22.27 -2.05
CA LEU A 109 20.76 23.54 -1.99
C LEU A 109 22.22 23.39 -1.54
N LEU A 110 22.48 22.55 -0.53
CA LEU A 110 23.85 22.24 -0.09
C LEU A 110 24.65 21.53 -1.19
N HIS A 111 24.02 20.58 -1.88
CA HIS A 111 24.65 19.87 -2.99
C HIS A 111 24.98 20.82 -4.16
N PHE A 112 24.05 21.69 -4.53
CA PHE A 112 24.26 22.67 -5.59
C PHE A 112 25.37 23.69 -5.23
N LYS A 113 25.44 24.12 -3.97
CA LYS A 113 26.56 24.95 -3.48
C LYS A 113 27.90 24.22 -3.61
N LYS A 114 27.96 22.92 -3.31
CA LYS A 114 29.18 22.10 -3.45
C LYS A 114 29.60 21.97 -4.93
N LEU A 115 28.65 21.77 -5.85
CA LEU A 115 28.92 21.73 -7.29
C LEU A 115 29.39 23.09 -7.83
N LYS A 116 28.82 24.21 -7.36
CA LYS A 116 29.23 25.56 -7.76
C LYS A 116 30.68 25.87 -7.37
N ARG A 117 31.15 25.40 -6.20
CA ARG A 117 32.57 25.51 -5.81
C ARG A 117 33.49 24.75 -6.76
N ARG A 118 33.10 23.54 -7.20
CA ARG A 118 33.89 22.74 -8.16
C ARG A 118 34.01 23.41 -9.54
N ARG A 119 32.93 24.04 -10.06
CA ARG A 119 32.98 24.74 -11.36
C ARG A 119 33.95 25.93 -11.37
N LYS A 120 34.07 26.68 -10.26
CA LYS A 120 35.02 27.80 -10.17
C LYS A 120 36.49 27.37 -10.25
N LEU A 121 36.84 26.20 -9.73
CA LEU A 121 38.21 25.66 -9.82
C LEU A 121 38.58 25.23 -11.25
N ILE A 122 37.61 24.70 -12.02
CA ILE A 122 37.83 24.28 -13.40
C ILE A 122 37.95 25.49 -14.33
N ALA A 123 37.09 26.51 -14.17
CA ALA A 123 37.15 27.75 -14.96
C ALA A 123 38.44 28.58 -14.71
N GLY A 124 39.03 28.49 -13.51
CA GLY A 124 40.35 29.09 -13.25
C GLY A 124 41.49 28.35 -13.97
N ARG A 125 41.38 27.02 -14.14
CA ARG A 125 42.41 26.19 -14.79
C ARG A 125 42.45 26.37 -16.31
N SER A 126 41.31 26.65 -16.95
CA SER A 126 41.27 26.91 -18.40
C SER A 126 41.98 28.21 -18.81
N ASN A 127 41.95 29.25 -17.96
CA ASN A 127 42.69 30.49 -18.22
C ASN A 127 44.20 30.34 -18.04
N LEU A 128 44.65 29.49 -17.11
CA LEU A 128 46.07 29.19 -16.93
C LEU A 128 46.63 28.31 -18.06
N SER A 129 45.83 27.39 -18.60
CA SER A 129 46.25 26.53 -19.70
C SER A 129 46.35 27.25 -21.05
N HIS A 130 45.58 28.32 -21.27
CA HIS A 130 45.71 29.17 -22.46
C HIS A 130 46.96 30.06 -22.43
N GLY A 131 47.42 30.49 -21.25
CA GLY A 131 48.70 31.21 -21.11
C GLY A 131 49.92 30.33 -21.43
N LEU A 132 49.91 29.07 -20.95
CA LEU A 132 51.02 28.14 -21.19
C LEU A 132 51.14 27.63 -22.64
N GLN A 133 50.03 27.63 -23.39
CA GLN A 133 50.07 27.31 -24.83
C GLN A 133 50.66 28.43 -25.69
N ILE A 134 50.72 29.68 -25.20
CA ILE A 134 51.34 30.79 -25.94
C ILE A 134 52.87 30.75 -25.78
N GLU A 135 53.40 30.40 -24.61
CA GLU A 135 54.86 30.26 -24.42
C GLU A 135 55.42 29.05 -25.17
N THR A 136 54.74 27.91 -25.17
CA THR A 136 55.22 26.71 -25.89
C THR A 136 55.13 26.82 -27.42
N LYS A 137 54.40 27.81 -27.96
CA LYS A 137 54.37 28.09 -29.39
C LYS A 137 55.55 28.95 -29.86
N VAL A 138 56.15 29.75 -28.98
CA VAL A 138 57.36 30.52 -29.29
C VAL A 138 58.60 29.62 -29.32
N GLU A 139 58.64 28.56 -28.52
CA GLU A 139 59.80 27.64 -28.49
C GLU A 139 59.77 26.57 -29.60
N LYS A 140 58.60 26.31 -30.21
CA LYS A 140 58.48 25.36 -31.34
C LYS A 140 58.79 25.95 -32.71
N GLU A 141 58.76 27.27 -32.88
CA GLU A 141 59.11 27.89 -34.17
C GLU A 141 60.63 27.91 -34.43
N GLU A 142 61.45 27.59 -33.42
CA GLU A 142 62.91 27.46 -33.58
C GLU A 142 63.38 26.00 -33.75
N THR A 143 62.49 25.01 -33.52
CA THR A 143 62.84 23.57 -33.62
C THR A 143 62.22 22.87 -34.84
N ASP A 144 61.39 23.54 -35.65
CA ASP A 144 60.80 22.95 -36.88
C ASP A 144 61.60 23.23 -38.16
N ARG A 145 62.81 23.83 -38.05
CA ARG A 145 63.75 23.92 -39.19
C ARG A 145 64.68 22.70 -39.33
N HIS A 146 64.54 21.68 -38.49
CA HIS A 146 65.49 20.55 -38.46
C HIS A 146 64.92 19.13 -38.57
N THR A 147 63.61 18.93 -38.78
CA THR A 147 63.04 17.56 -38.78
C THR A 147 62.17 17.26 -40.01
N THR A 148 62.73 17.50 -41.20
CA THR A 148 62.11 17.09 -42.49
C THR A 148 62.70 15.77 -42.99
N TYR A 149 62.96 14.75 -42.17
CA TYR A 149 63.35 13.42 -42.66
C TYR A 149 63.00 12.33 -41.64
N ALA A 150 61.87 11.64 -41.85
CA ALA A 150 61.47 10.31 -41.34
C ALA A 150 59.95 10.32 -41.12
N VAL A 151 59.12 9.33 -41.45
CA VAL A 151 59.30 7.96 -41.95
C VAL A 151 57.93 7.56 -42.54
N ILE A 152 57.99 6.93 -43.70
CA ILE A 152 56.94 6.13 -44.34
C ILE A 152 56.88 4.81 -43.58
N ASP A 153 55.72 4.36 -43.07
CA ASP A 153 55.35 2.94 -43.23
C ASP A 153 53.87 2.66 -43.01
N GLU A 154 53.38 1.77 -43.86
CA GLU A 154 52.09 1.11 -43.90
C GLU A 154 52.01 0.01 -42.82
N ARG A 155 50.80 -0.24 -42.32
CA ARG A 155 50.18 -1.56 -42.02
C ARG A 155 49.23 -1.43 -40.82
N ASN A 156 47.93 -1.60 -41.03
CA ASN A 156 47.22 -2.88 -41.13
C ASN A 156 46.77 -3.42 -39.76
N MET A 157 45.44 -3.51 -39.64
CA MET A 157 44.70 -4.68 -39.16
C MET A 157 44.39 -4.91 -37.66
N ILE A 158 43.07 -5.06 -37.46
CA ILE A 158 42.32 -6.10 -36.71
C ILE A 158 41.63 -5.67 -35.41
N MET A 159 40.30 -5.73 -35.50
CA MET A 159 39.32 -5.87 -34.43
C MET A 159 39.58 -7.12 -33.60
N VAL A 160 39.38 -7.05 -32.28
CA VAL A 160 38.95 -8.20 -31.50
C VAL A 160 37.84 -7.75 -30.55
N GLU A 161 36.63 -8.22 -30.86
CA GLU A 161 35.52 -8.31 -29.93
C GLU A 161 35.81 -9.40 -28.89
N CYS A 162 35.46 -9.12 -27.64
CA CYS A 162 34.72 -10.00 -26.75
C CYS A 162 33.71 -9.14 -25.99
#